data_AF-A0A8T5DG79-F1
#
_entry.id   AF-A0A8T5DG79-F1
#
_cell.length_a   1.000
_cell.length_b   1.000
_cell.length_c   1.000
_cell.angle_alpha   90.00
_cell.angle_beta   90.00
_cell.angle_gamma   90.00
#
_symmetry.space_group_name_H-M   'P 1'
#
loop_
_entity.id
_entity.type
_entity.pdbx_description
1 polymer ?
#
loop_
_entity_poly.entity_id
_entity_poly.type
_entity_poly.pdbx_seq_one_letter_code
_entity_poly.pdbx_strand_id
1 'polypeptide(L)'
;MKFSPTKKLARNLHSDVDKNIAEAKKKIKSANSEEAKLQIKSIMKKIIRTAFSIVMEDENYWTTDLDEMTKIFTKYFPEKKQQINAVLKMAESKSPDRKSATSILNNFGKWVSSEYFKRM
;
A
#
# COMPACT_ATOMS: atom_id res chain seq x y z
N MET A 1 -11.82 -23.59 1.56
CA MET A 1 -11.25 -23.27 0.23
C MET A 1 -9.79 -22.86 0.41
N LYS A 2 -8.83 -23.72 0.05
CA LYS A 2 -7.39 -23.37 0.06
C LYS A 2 -7.13 -22.47 -1.15
N PHE A 3 -7.19 -21.16 -0.97
CA PHE A 3 -6.65 -20.23 -1.95
C PHE A 3 -5.13 -20.43 -1.99
N SER A 4 -4.63 -21.12 -3.02
CA SER A 4 -3.18 -21.17 -3.25
C SER A 4 -2.77 -19.83 -3.86
N PRO A 5 -1.90 -19.04 -3.20
CA PRO A 5 -1.42 -17.76 -3.71
C PRO A 5 -0.50 -18.02 -4.91
N THR A 6 -1.07 -18.20 -6.11
CA THR A 6 -0.28 -18.30 -7.33
C THR A 6 0.06 -16.88 -7.83
N LYS A 7 1.25 -16.70 -8.42
CA LYS A 7 1.69 -15.46 -9.12
C LYS A 7 0.59 -14.81 -9.96
N LYS A 8 -0.30 -15.60 -10.55
CA LYS A 8 -1.37 -15.13 -11.45
C LYS A 8 -2.46 -14.34 -10.71
N LEU A 9 -2.75 -14.66 -9.45
CA LEU A 9 -3.76 -13.97 -8.65
C LEU A 9 -3.22 -12.63 -8.11
N ALA A 10 -1.98 -12.62 -7.60
CA ALA A 10 -1.32 -11.40 -7.12
C ALA A 10 -1.02 -10.39 -8.26
N ARG A 11 -0.68 -10.88 -9.46
CA ARG A 11 -0.41 -10.05 -10.64
C ARG A 11 -1.61 -9.22 -11.10
N ASN A 12 -2.83 -9.75 -11.01
CA ASN A 12 -3.99 -9.04 -11.52
C ASN A 12 -4.54 -8.00 -10.53
N LEU A 13 -4.38 -8.21 -9.22
CA LEU A 13 -5.04 -7.38 -8.20
C LEU A 13 -4.42 -6.00 -7.99
N HIS A 14 -3.15 -5.81 -8.37
CA HIS A 14 -2.40 -4.59 -8.06
C HIS A 14 -1.71 -3.94 -9.27
N SER A 15 -1.96 -4.43 -10.48
CA SER A 15 -1.42 -3.89 -11.75
C SER A 15 -1.80 -2.43 -12.03
N ASP A 16 -2.81 -1.91 -11.35
CA ASP A 16 -3.30 -0.54 -11.48
C ASP A 16 -2.74 0.41 -10.39
N VAL A 17 -1.72 -0.01 -9.63
CA VAL A 17 -1.20 0.76 -8.48
C VAL A 17 -0.74 2.18 -8.87
N ASP A 18 -0.03 2.36 -9.99
CA ASP A 18 0.41 3.68 -10.46
C ASP A 18 -0.77 4.61 -10.75
N LYS A 19 -1.79 4.08 -11.45
CA LYS A 19 -3.01 4.82 -11.77
C LYS A 19 -3.73 5.25 -10.50
N ASN A 20 -3.85 4.34 -9.52
CA ASN A 20 -4.48 4.65 -8.24
C ASN A 20 -3.71 5.70 -7.44
N ILE A 21 -2.37 5.64 -7.43
CA ILE A 21 -1.54 6.67 -6.76
C ILE A 21 -1.76 8.03 -7.43
N ALA A 22 -1.73 8.09 -8.75
CA ALA A 22 -1.94 9.33 -9.51
C ALA A 22 -3.34 9.93 -9.27
N GLU A 23 -4.38 9.11 -9.33
CA GLU A 23 -5.76 9.52 -9.08
C GLU A 23 -5.99 9.92 -7.62
N ALA A 24 -5.43 9.19 -6.66
CA ALA A 24 -5.52 9.52 -5.25
C ALA A 24 -4.90 10.89 -4.97
N LYS A 25 -3.73 11.20 -5.54
CA LYS A 25 -3.11 12.53 -5.40
C LYS A 25 -4.00 13.65 -5.91
N LYS A 26 -4.65 13.46 -7.07
CA LYS A 26 -5.59 14.44 -7.63
C LYS A 26 -6.80 14.64 -6.69
N LYS A 27 -7.43 13.54 -6.27
CA LYS A 27 -8.60 13.56 -5.37
C LYS A 27 -8.28 14.20 -4.01
N ILE A 28 -7.17 13.84 -3.38
CA ILE A 28 -6.77 14.39 -2.06
C ILE A 28 -6.58 15.92 -2.14
N LYS A 29 -6.09 16.42 -3.27
CA LYS A 29 -5.87 17.86 -3.46
C LYS A 29 -7.18 18.65 -3.59
N SER A 30 -8.16 18.13 -4.33
CA SER A 30 -9.39 18.87 -4.67
C SER A 30 -10.59 18.57 -3.75
N ALA A 31 -10.57 17.46 -3.02
CA ALA A 31 -11.69 17.02 -2.20
C ALA A 31 -11.89 17.86 -0.93
N ASN A 32 -13.09 17.80 -0.35
CA ASN A 32 -13.35 18.32 0.99
C ASN A 32 -12.67 17.43 2.07
N SER A 33 -12.70 17.86 3.33
CA SER A 33 -11.95 17.20 4.41
C SER A 33 -12.32 15.73 4.61
N GLU A 34 -13.61 15.39 4.61
CA GLU A 34 -14.05 14.00 4.83
C GLU A 34 -13.75 13.09 3.63
N GLU A 35 -14.00 13.57 2.41
CA GLU A 35 -13.65 12.83 1.19
C GLU A 35 -12.14 12.60 1.09
N ALA A 36 -11.32 13.62 1.38
CA ALA A 36 -9.87 13.49 1.36
C ALA A 36 -9.42 12.44 2.40
N LYS A 37 -10.00 12.44 3.59
CA LYS A 37 -9.71 11.45 4.63
C LYS A 37 -10.03 10.03 4.19
N LEU A 38 -11.20 9.80 3.59
CA LEU A 38 -11.58 8.49 3.06
C LEU A 38 -10.62 8.04 1.94
N GLN A 39 -10.28 8.97 1.03
CA GLN A 39 -9.35 8.70 -0.06
C GLN A 39 -7.94 8.38 0.44
N ILE A 40 -7.43 9.12 1.44
CA ILE A 40 -6.13 8.86 2.06
C ILE A 40 -6.12 7.45 2.66
N LYS A 41 -7.11 7.10 3.49
CA LYS A 41 -7.17 5.76 4.08
C LYS A 41 -7.20 4.67 3.02
N SER A 42 -8.03 4.84 2.00
CA SER A 42 -8.17 3.87 0.92
C SER A 42 -6.83 3.62 0.20
N ILE A 43 -6.13 4.69 -0.21
CA ILE A 43 -4.86 4.55 -0.94
C ILE A 43 -3.75 3.98 -0.05
N MET A 44 -3.67 4.37 1.24
CA MET A 44 -2.67 3.82 2.17
C MET A 44 -2.85 2.31 2.35
N LYS A 45 -4.09 1.84 2.49
CA LYS A 45 -4.39 0.41 2.55
C LYS A 45 -4.02 -0.32 1.26
N LYS A 46 -4.22 0.31 0.09
CA LYS A 46 -3.80 -0.26 -1.21
C LYS A 46 -2.27 -0.36 -1.30
N ILE A 47 -1.54 0.63 -0.82
CA ILE A 47 -0.06 0.60 -0.78
C ILE A 47 0.43 -0.55 0.09
N ILE A 48 -0.12 -0.75 1.29
CA ILE A 48 0.28 -1.86 2.18
C ILE A 48 0.02 -3.22 1.50
N ARG A 49 -1.17 -3.40 0.91
CA ARG A 49 -1.50 -4.65 0.20
C ARG A 49 -0.59 -4.91 -0.99
N THR A 50 -0.27 -3.86 -1.74
CA THR A 50 0.67 -3.97 -2.87
C THR A 50 2.06 -4.33 -2.37
N ALA A 51 2.56 -3.67 -1.32
CA ALA A 51 3.85 -3.96 -0.72
C ALA A 51 3.91 -5.41 -0.20
N PHE A 52 2.89 -5.87 0.51
CA PHE A 52 2.78 -7.27 0.95
C PHE A 52 2.76 -8.25 -0.23
N SER A 53 2.03 -7.94 -1.31
CA SER A 53 1.96 -8.82 -2.49
C SER A 53 3.32 -9.10 -3.13
N ILE A 54 4.29 -8.19 -2.97
CA ILE A 54 5.67 -8.36 -3.47
C ILE A 54 6.38 -9.56 -2.81
N VAL A 55 6.07 -9.84 -1.54
CA VAL A 55 6.74 -10.88 -0.73
C VAL A 55 5.83 -12.05 -0.40
N MET A 56 4.55 -11.94 -0.73
CA MET A 56 3.49 -12.87 -0.33
C MET A 56 3.74 -14.30 -0.81
N GLU A 57 4.30 -14.46 -2.02
CA GLU A 57 4.64 -15.77 -2.56
C GLU A 57 5.82 -16.41 -1.83
N ASP A 58 6.89 -15.63 -1.59
CA ASP A 58 8.08 -16.11 -0.88
C ASP A 58 7.75 -16.49 0.57
N GLU A 59 6.86 -15.74 1.24
CA GLU A 59 6.36 -16.07 2.58
C GLU A 59 5.39 -17.27 2.56
N ASN A 60 4.81 -17.60 1.40
CA ASN A 60 3.75 -18.59 1.22
C ASN A 60 2.60 -18.44 2.25
N TYR A 61 2.22 -17.19 2.51
CA TYR A 61 1.25 -16.84 3.53
C TYR A 61 0.21 -15.85 3.00
N TRP A 62 -1.03 -15.99 3.48
CA TRP A 62 -2.13 -15.11 3.11
C TRP A 62 -2.78 -14.54 4.37
N THR A 63 -2.98 -13.22 4.38
CA THR A 63 -3.70 -12.52 5.43
C THR A 63 -4.46 -11.35 4.82
N THR A 64 -5.44 -10.83 5.56
CA THR A 64 -6.14 -9.58 5.27
C THR A 64 -5.84 -8.49 6.29
N ASP A 65 -5.11 -8.83 7.35
CA ASP A 65 -4.74 -7.92 8.43
C ASP A 65 -3.56 -7.03 7.99
N LEU A 66 -3.74 -5.71 8.11
CA LEU A 66 -2.75 -4.76 7.62
C LEU A 66 -1.48 -4.74 8.50
N ASP A 67 -1.63 -4.93 9.80
CA ASP A 67 -0.53 -4.91 10.76
C ASP A 67 0.38 -6.11 10.50
N GLU A 68 -0.20 -7.29 10.31
CA GLU A 68 0.49 -8.52 9.91
C GLU A 68 1.18 -8.38 8.54
N MET A 69 0.48 -7.81 7.53
CA MET A 69 1.08 -7.51 6.23
C MET A 69 2.34 -6.64 6.37
N THR A 70 2.28 -5.59 7.20
CA THR A 70 3.45 -4.74 7.42
C THR A 70 4.59 -5.48 8.11
N LYS A 71 4.29 -6.30 9.14
CA LYS A 71 5.30 -7.10 9.84
C LYS A 71 6.01 -8.06 8.89
N ILE A 72 5.25 -8.81 8.10
CA ILE A 72 5.81 -9.74 7.10
C ILE A 72 6.67 -8.99 6.11
N PHE A 73 6.15 -7.91 5.50
CA PHE A 73 6.91 -7.11 4.54
C PHE A 73 8.26 -6.64 5.10
N THR A 74 8.29 -6.22 6.37
CA THR A 74 9.54 -5.75 7.01
C THR A 74 10.57 -6.84 7.31
N LYS A 75 10.19 -8.12 7.24
CA LYS A 75 11.17 -9.23 7.28
C LYS A 75 12.05 -9.24 6.02
N TYR A 76 11.46 -8.90 4.87
CA TYR A 76 12.13 -8.91 3.56
C TYR A 76 12.73 -7.54 3.20
N PHE A 77 12.13 -6.45 3.67
CA PHE A 77 12.58 -5.07 3.43
C PHE A 77 12.76 -4.31 4.75
N PRO A 78 13.73 -4.69 5.59
CA PRO A 78 13.95 -4.07 6.90
C PRO A 78 14.26 -2.57 6.80
N GLU A 79 14.91 -2.12 5.72
CA GLU A 79 15.23 -0.73 5.43
C GLU A 79 13.98 0.12 5.11
N LYS A 80 12.84 -0.52 4.84
CA LYS A 80 11.55 0.13 4.55
C LYS A 80 10.60 0.16 5.74
N LYS A 81 11.02 -0.37 6.90
CA LYS A 81 10.19 -0.48 8.11
C LYS A 81 9.56 0.84 8.55
N GLN A 82 10.35 1.92 8.57
CA GLN A 82 9.83 3.22 8.99
C GLN A 82 8.76 3.75 8.01
N GLN A 83 8.99 3.60 6.69
CA GLN A 83 8.03 4.07 5.70
C GLN A 83 6.72 3.28 5.73
N ILE A 84 6.76 1.95 5.80
CA ILE A 84 5.52 1.15 5.81
C ILE A 84 4.73 1.34 7.12
N ASN A 85 5.41 1.53 8.25
CA ASN A 85 4.74 1.88 9.51
C ASN A 85 4.06 3.25 9.44
N ALA A 86 4.66 4.23 8.76
CA ALA A 86 4.02 5.52 8.52
C ALA A 86 2.76 5.39 7.66
N VAL A 87 2.77 4.49 6.67
CA VAL A 87 1.59 4.18 5.83
C VAL A 87 0.49 3.54 6.67
N LEU A 88 0.83 2.58 7.54
CA LEU A 88 -0.12 1.93 8.44
C LEU A 88 -0.79 2.93 9.38
N LYS A 89 0.01 3.76 10.05
CA LYS A 89 -0.49 4.85 10.91
C LYS A 89 -1.45 5.76 10.15
N MET A 90 -1.15 6.08 8.90
CA MET A 90 -2.00 6.92 8.05
C MET A 90 -3.30 6.22 7.65
N ALA A 91 -3.26 4.91 7.39
CA ALA A 91 -4.43 4.10 7.06
C ALA A 91 -5.43 4.00 8.23
N GLU A 92 -4.94 4.04 9.46
CA GLU A 92 -5.73 3.90 10.69
C GLU A 92 -6.13 5.23 11.32
N SER A 93 -5.39 6.30 11.04
CA SER A 93 -5.59 7.63 11.65
C SER A 93 -7.04 8.12 11.59
N LYS A 94 -7.58 8.65 12.69
CA LYS A 94 -8.90 9.32 12.70
C LYS A 94 -8.90 10.63 11.92
N SER A 95 -7.74 11.28 11.80
CA SER A 95 -7.55 12.55 11.09
C SER A 95 -6.23 12.50 10.31
N PRO A 96 -6.18 11.81 9.16
CA PRO A 96 -4.98 11.72 8.34
C PRO A 96 -4.71 13.07 7.64
N ASP A 97 -3.47 13.54 7.72
CA ASP A 97 -3.12 14.83 7.15
C ASP A 97 -2.72 14.72 5.66
N ARG A 98 -3.16 15.70 4.87
CA ARG A 98 -2.98 15.69 3.41
C ARG A 98 -1.52 15.81 2.98
N LYS A 99 -0.70 16.54 3.75
CA LYS A 99 0.69 16.84 3.39
C LYS A 99 1.56 15.59 3.54
N SER A 100 1.47 14.90 4.67
CA SER A 100 2.14 13.63 4.90
C SER A 100 1.62 12.56 3.95
N ALA A 101 0.31 12.49 3.70
CA ALA A 101 -0.23 11.56 2.71
C ALA A 101 0.38 11.78 1.31
N THR A 102 0.47 13.03 0.87
CA THR A 102 1.11 13.38 -0.41
C THR A 102 2.60 13.03 -0.42
N SER A 103 3.32 13.27 0.69
CA SER A 103 4.72 12.89 0.84
C SER A 103 4.92 11.37 0.75
N ILE A 104 4.10 10.59 1.46
CA ILE A 104 4.11 9.12 1.40
C ILE A 104 3.88 8.65 -0.04
N LEU A 105 2.87 9.20 -0.73
CA LEU A 105 2.55 8.83 -2.13
C LEU A 105 3.69 9.13 -3.10
N ASN A 106 4.35 10.29 -2.95
CA ASN A 106 5.45 10.70 -3.83
C ASN A 106 6.74 9.91 -3.60
N ASN A 107 6.93 9.41 -2.37
CA ASN A 107 8.14 8.72 -1.97
C ASN A 107 7.89 7.20 -1.91
N PHE A 108 7.40 6.71 -0.77
CA PHE A 108 7.23 5.28 -0.55
C PHE A 108 6.21 4.63 -1.50
N GLY A 109 5.09 5.31 -1.79
CA GLY A 109 4.10 4.83 -2.76
C GLY A 109 4.70 4.60 -4.15
N LYS A 110 5.50 5.56 -4.63
CA LYS A 110 6.23 5.43 -5.91
C LYS A 110 7.24 4.28 -5.88
N TRP A 111 7.97 4.12 -4.77
CA TRP A 111 8.90 3.00 -4.61
C TRP A 111 8.18 1.65 -4.62
N VAL A 112 7.07 1.49 -3.89
CA VAL A 112 6.28 0.25 -3.87
C VAL A 112 5.79 -0.10 -5.27
N SER A 113 5.29 0.89 -6.02
CA SER A 113 4.86 0.68 -7.40
C SER A 113 6.01 0.18 -8.29
N SER A 114 7.16 0.87 -8.24
CA SER A 114 8.34 0.47 -9.01
C SER A 114 8.82 -0.93 -8.66
N GLU A 115 8.83 -1.29 -7.37
CA GLU A 115 9.29 -2.61 -6.92
C GLU A 115 8.28 -3.71 -7.30
N TYR A 116 6.98 -3.40 -7.28
CA TYR A 116 5.92 -4.29 -7.76
C TYR A 116 6.12 -4.65 -9.23
N PHE A 117 6.23 -3.66 -10.12
CA PHE A 117 6.41 -3.92 -11.56
C PHE A 117 7.76 -4.54 -11.91
N LYS A 118 8.77 -4.42 -11.03
CA LYS A 118 10.06 -5.08 -11.21
C LYS A 118 10.00 -6.59 -10.96
N ARG A 119 9.12 -7.04 -10.05
CA ARG A 119 9.09 -8.42 -9.55
C ARG A 119 7.94 -9.27 -10.09
N MET A 120 6.93 -8.63 -10.66
CA MET A 120 5.69 -9.24 -11.17
C MET A 120 5.71 -9.40 -12.69
#